data_AF-A0A1G7H3K6-F1
#
_entry.id   AF-A0A1G7H3K6-F1
#
_cell.length_a   1.000
_cell.length_b   1.000
_cell.length_c   1.000
_cell.angle_alpha   90.00
_cell.angle_beta   90.00
_cell.angle_gamma   90.00
#
_symmetry.space_group_name_H-M   'P 1'
#
loop_
_entity.id
_entity.type
_entity.pdbx_description
1 polymer ?
#
loop_
_entity_poly.entity_id
_entity_poly.type
_entity_poly.pdbx_seq_one_letter_code
_entity_poly.pdbx_strand_id
1 'polypeptide(L)'
;MEDINVKSVRYPQVVDVKLEKLARKLGRTKRALFIQMVDYFYKSKKDPADLNDEMLKKELSNGVSRILSFMKTQEQELLQPTFTHANTMVTTSQKRTEWIIKLNDWLNAHKKTVEQVDQRMGSLEKAIEKTQKNLNDKALLKSRFTRILEYYISQRESLGWPVSAAKKEELQAQVRQSLENL
;
A
#
# COMPACT_ATOMS: atom_id res chain seq x y z
N MET A 1 70.89 48.12 23.01
CA MET A 1 70.00 46.95 23.18
C MET A 1 70.76 45.96 24.03
N GLU A 2 70.24 45.61 25.20
CA GLU A 2 70.79 44.50 25.99
C GLU A 2 70.65 43.21 25.18
N ASP A 3 71.68 42.36 25.18
CA ASP A 3 71.56 41.04 24.56
C ASP A 3 70.54 40.23 25.35
N ILE A 4 69.44 39.88 24.70
CA ILE A 4 68.33 39.11 25.29
C ILE A 4 68.80 37.69 25.68
N ASN A 5 69.94 37.22 25.15
CA ASN A 5 70.43 35.85 25.30
C ASN A 5 71.54 35.73 26.36
N VAL A 6 71.22 36.00 27.62
CA VAL A 6 72.19 36.03 28.72
C VAL A 6 72.50 34.67 29.37
N LYS A 7 71.82 33.59 28.97
CA LYS A 7 71.95 32.26 29.60
C LYS A 7 72.69 31.27 28.70
N SER A 8 73.51 30.42 29.31
CA SER A 8 74.26 29.36 28.62
C SER A 8 73.95 27.99 29.22
N VAL A 9 73.77 26.98 28.36
CA VAL A 9 73.55 25.58 28.76
C VAL A 9 74.77 24.77 28.35
N ARG A 10 75.36 24.03 29.29
CA ARG A 10 76.50 23.13 29.02
C ARG A 10 75.98 21.73 28.71
N TYR A 11 76.51 21.10 27.66
CA TYR A 11 76.16 19.75 27.25
C TYR A 11 77.38 19.07 26.59
N PRO A 12 77.41 17.71 26.51
CA PRO A 12 78.57 16.99 25.97
C PRO A 12 78.88 17.35 24.51
N GLN A 13 80.16 17.28 24.11
CA GLN A 13 80.61 17.57 22.74
C GLN A 13 79.88 16.72 21.68
N VAL A 14 79.56 15.46 22.01
CA VAL A 14 78.80 14.56 21.13
C VAL A 14 77.39 15.10 20.84
N VAL A 15 76.75 15.74 21.81
CA VAL A 15 75.44 16.39 21.64
C VAL A 15 75.58 17.65 20.79
N ASP A 16 76.69 18.39 20.90
CA ASP A 16 76.96 19.56 20.06
C ASP A 16 77.03 19.22 18.57
N VAL A 17 77.74 18.15 18.23
CA VAL A 17 77.83 17.67 16.85
C VAL A 17 76.44 17.29 16.30
N LYS A 18 75.59 16.68 17.12
CA LYS A 18 74.20 16.34 16.74
C LYS A 18 73.36 17.60 16.54
N LEU A 19 73.44 18.54 17.48
CA LEU A 19 72.70 19.81 17.42
C LEU A 19 73.13 20.64 16.21
N GLU A 20 74.42 20.65 15.87
CA GLU A 20 74.94 21.33 14.69
C GLU A 20 74.40 20.76 13.38
N LYS A 21 74.42 19.43 13.25
CA LYS A 21 73.85 18.75 12.08
C LYS A 21 72.36 19.04 11.93
N LEU A 22 71.59 19.00 13.03
CA LEU A 22 70.15 19.31 13.02
C LEU A 22 69.87 20.77 12.67
N ALA A 23 70.63 21.70 13.26
CA ALA A 23 70.51 23.13 13.00
C ALA A 23 70.79 23.44 11.52
N ARG A 24 71.88 22.90 10.97
CA ARG A 24 72.23 23.04 9.54
C ARG A 24 71.15 22.43 8.63
N LYS A 25 70.67 21.21 8.94
CA LYS A 25 69.61 20.53 8.16
C LYS A 25 68.33 21.35 8.09
N LEU A 26 67.96 22.03 9.18
CA LEU A 26 66.74 22.84 9.28
C LEU A 26 66.97 24.31 8.87
N GLY A 27 68.18 24.69 8.44
CA GLY A 27 68.50 26.06 8.03
C GLY A 27 68.47 27.09 9.16
N ARG A 28 68.73 26.67 10.40
CA ARG A 28 68.62 27.50 11.62
C ARG A 28 69.94 27.56 12.38
N THR A 29 70.12 28.58 13.22
CA THR A 29 71.25 28.60 14.18
C THR A 29 70.97 27.64 15.33
N LYS A 30 72.03 27.11 15.98
CA LYS A 30 71.89 26.24 17.17
C LYS A 30 70.98 26.87 18.24
N ARG A 31 71.13 28.18 18.46
CA ARG A 31 70.31 28.98 19.38
C ARG A 31 68.84 29.02 18.98
N ALA A 32 68.53 29.35 17.73
CA ALA A 32 67.15 29.44 17.26
C ALA A 32 66.44 28.08 17.32
N LEU A 33 67.14 27.00 16.96
CA LEU A 33 66.61 25.64 17.07
C LEU A 33 66.32 25.25 18.52
N PHE A 34 67.22 25.57 19.46
CA PHE A 34 67.03 25.27 20.88
C PHE A 34 65.81 26.00 21.47
N ILE A 35 65.67 27.31 21.22
CA ILE A 35 64.53 28.09 21.70
C ILE A 35 63.21 27.49 21.20
N GLN A 36 63.13 27.17 19.91
CA GLN A 36 61.95 26.56 19.31
C GLN A 36 61.65 25.17 19.87
N MET A 37 62.69 24.38 20.17
CA MET A 37 62.55 23.07 20.77
C MET A 37 61.96 23.17 22.18
N VAL A 38 62.46 24.11 23.00
CA VAL A 38 61.91 24.39 24.34
C VAL A 38 60.46 24.85 24.25
N ASP A 39 60.15 25.80 23.36
CA ASP A 39 58.78 26.28 23.13
C ASP A 39 57.84 25.16 22.67
N TYR A 40 58.33 24.29 21.78
CA TYR A 40 57.56 23.16 21.26
C TYR A 40 57.20 22.18 22.37
N PHE A 41 58.16 21.73 23.17
CA PHE A 41 57.88 20.80 24.28
C PHE A 41 57.02 21.45 25.37
N TYR A 42 57.26 22.73 25.66
CA TYR A 42 56.44 23.46 26.64
C TYR A 42 54.97 23.62 26.20
N LYS A 43 54.72 23.90 24.92
CA LYS A 43 53.36 24.05 24.37
C LYS A 43 52.67 22.71 24.13
N SER A 44 53.37 21.74 23.57
CA SER A 44 52.83 20.41 23.25
C SER A 44 52.67 19.51 24.48
N LYS A 45 53.29 19.87 25.62
CA LYS A 45 53.35 19.06 26.84
C LYS A 45 53.94 17.66 26.62
N LYS A 46 54.64 17.45 25.50
CA LYS A 46 55.36 16.22 25.21
C LYS A 46 56.58 16.12 26.11
N ASP A 47 56.89 14.89 26.53
CA ASP A 47 58.12 14.59 27.23
C ASP A 47 59.28 14.45 26.21
N PRO A 48 60.34 15.27 26.28
CA PRO A 48 61.53 15.11 25.44
C PRO A 48 62.24 13.75 25.60
N ALA A 49 61.96 13.01 26.67
CA ALA A 49 62.46 11.67 26.89
C ALA A 49 61.62 10.57 26.21
N ASP A 50 60.40 10.87 25.75
CA ASP A 50 59.55 9.95 24.97
C ASP A 50 60.00 9.92 23.50
N LEU A 51 61.12 9.23 23.25
CA LEU A 51 61.72 9.11 21.92
C LEU A 51 60.85 8.36 20.90
N ASN A 52 59.88 7.57 21.37
CA ASN A 52 59.03 6.74 20.54
C ASN A 52 57.65 7.35 20.27
N ASP A 53 57.36 8.54 20.80
CA ASP A 53 56.06 9.21 20.71
C ASP A 53 54.91 8.28 21.19
N GLU A 54 55.12 7.54 22.28
CA GLU A 54 54.14 6.57 22.81
C GLU A 54 52.82 7.24 23.18
N MET A 55 52.87 8.48 23.67
CA MET A 55 51.67 9.28 23.94
C MET A 55 50.84 9.52 22.65
N LEU A 56 51.50 9.86 21.54
CA LEU A 56 50.83 10.10 20.26
C LEU A 56 50.23 8.81 19.71
N LYS A 57 50.97 7.69 19.78
CA LYS A 57 50.47 6.38 19.34
C LYS A 57 49.22 5.97 20.12
N LYS A 58 49.21 6.20 21.44
CA LYS A 58 48.07 5.90 22.29
C LYS A 58 46.85 6.75 21.93
N GLU A 59 47.01 8.05 21.73
CA GLU A 59 45.91 8.93 21.31
C GLU A 59 45.37 8.56 19.93
N LEU A 60 46.24 8.23 18.97
CA LEU A 60 45.82 7.76 17.65
C LEU A 60 45.07 6.42 17.75
N SER A 61 45.58 5.48 18.53
CA SER A 61 44.92 4.19 18.76
C SER A 61 43.55 4.37 19.40
N ASN A 62 43.44 5.21 20.43
CA ASN A 62 42.18 5.54 21.08
C ASN A 62 41.20 6.21 20.12
N GLY A 63 41.68 7.15 19.30
CA GLY A 63 40.89 7.82 18.26
C GLY A 63 40.32 6.83 17.25
N VAL A 64 41.16 5.93 16.72
CA VAL A 64 40.75 4.86 15.80
C VAL A 64 39.73 3.94 16.46
N SER A 65 39.98 3.50 17.70
CA SER A 65 39.03 2.67 18.45
C SER A 65 37.68 3.35 18.64
N ARG A 66 37.67 4.66 18.92
CA ARG A 66 36.43 5.44 19.06
C ARG A 66 35.65 5.51 17.75
N ILE A 67 36.33 5.78 16.62
CA ILE A 67 35.70 5.80 15.30
C ILE A 67 35.11 4.42 14.97
N LEU A 68 35.86 3.35 15.19
CA LEU A 68 35.38 1.99 14.95
C LEU A 68 34.18 1.63 15.82
N SER A 69 34.19 2.04 17.10
CA SER A 69 33.04 1.82 17.99
C SER A 69 31.80 2.55 17.49
N PHE A 70 31.96 3.80 17.05
CA PHE A 70 30.86 4.59 16.51
C PHE A 70 30.30 4.00 15.22
N MET A 71 31.16 3.53 14.30
CA MET A 71 30.73 2.85 13.08
C MET A 71 29.94 1.57 13.39
N LYS A 72 30.40 0.77 14.36
CA LYS A 72 29.67 -0.43 14.81
C LYS A 72 28.30 -0.08 15.40
N THR A 73 28.23 0.98 16.21
CA THR A 73 26.96 1.45 16.77
C THR A 73 26.02 1.93 15.66
N GLN A 74 26.50 2.71 14.68
CA GLN A 74 25.68 3.11 13.53
C GLN A 74 25.18 1.92 12.71
N GLU A 75 26.03 0.92 12.50
CA GLU A 75 25.65 -0.29 11.78
C GLU A 75 24.51 -1.03 12.50
N GLN A 76 24.66 -1.23 13.81
CA GLN A 76 23.70 -1.98 14.63
C GLN A 76 22.40 -1.22 14.87
N GLU A 77 22.47 0.07 15.17
CA GLU A 77 21.30 0.86 15.59
C GLU A 77 20.54 1.47 14.41
N LEU A 78 21.22 1.72 13.28
CA LEU A 78 20.62 2.43 12.15
C LEU A 78 20.61 1.60 10.87
N LEU A 79 21.78 1.17 10.38
CA LEU A 79 21.88 0.61 9.03
C LEU A 79 21.17 -0.75 8.93
N GLN A 80 21.43 -1.65 9.88
CA GLN A 80 20.84 -2.98 9.88
C GLN A 80 19.31 -2.92 10.05
N PRO A 81 18.74 -2.18 11.03
CA PRO A 81 17.29 -2.00 11.14
C PRO A 81 16.66 -1.38 9.89
N THR A 82 17.30 -0.35 9.31
CA THR A 82 16.80 0.31 8.10
C THR A 82 16.70 -0.68 6.93
N PHE A 83 17.73 -1.49 6.73
CA PHE A 83 17.73 -2.52 5.70
C PHE A 83 16.64 -3.57 5.93
N THR A 84 16.49 -4.06 7.17
CA THR A 84 15.44 -5.02 7.54
C THR A 84 14.04 -4.44 7.33
N HIS A 85 13.79 -3.20 7.73
CA HIS A 85 12.50 -2.53 7.54
C HIS A 85 12.20 -2.30 6.05
N ALA A 86 13.19 -1.87 5.27
CA ALA A 86 13.02 -1.72 3.82
C ALA A 86 12.63 -3.05 3.15
N ASN A 87 13.31 -4.15 3.50
CA ASN A 87 13.00 -5.46 2.95
C ASN A 87 11.59 -5.96 3.37
N THR A 88 11.21 -5.69 4.62
CA THR A 88 9.87 -6.01 5.14
C THR A 88 8.79 -5.20 4.40
N MET A 89 9.06 -3.94 4.09
CA MET A 89 8.17 -3.07 3.33
C MET A 89 7.98 -3.58 1.90
N VAL A 90 9.07 -3.96 1.22
CA VAL A 90 9.02 -4.56 -0.13
C VAL A 90 8.16 -5.83 -0.11
N THR A 91 8.43 -6.74 0.83
CA THR A 91 7.70 -8.01 0.96
C THR A 91 6.21 -7.78 1.24
N THR A 92 5.89 -6.84 2.14
CA THR A 92 4.50 -6.48 2.46
C THR A 92 3.80 -5.85 1.26
N SER A 93 4.50 -5.01 0.49
CA SER A 93 3.95 -4.40 -0.72
C SER A 93 3.65 -5.44 -1.80
N GLN A 94 4.54 -6.42 -2.00
CA GLN A 94 4.32 -7.52 -2.95
C GLN A 94 3.07 -8.32 -2.59
N LYS A 95 2.94 -8.74 -1.32
CA LYS A 95 1.74 -9.44 -0.83
C LYS A 95 0.48 -8.61 -1.02
N ARG A 96 0.55 -7.29 -0.80
CA ARG A 96 -0.59 -6.40 -1.03
C ARG A 96 -0.99 -6.37 -2.50
N THR A 97 -0.03 -6.29 -3.42
CA THR A 97 -0.29 -6.35 -4.85
C THR A 97 -0.96 -7.66 -5.25
N GLU A 98 -0.49 -8.80 -4.75
CA GLU A 98 -1.12 -10.10 -4.99
C GLU A 98 -2.58 -10.14 -4.50
N TRP A 99 -2.85 -9.57 -3.32
CA TRP A 99 -4.20 -9.46 -2.79
C TRP A 99 -5.10 -8.58 -3.65
N ILE A 100 -4.59 -7.45 -4.16
CA ILE A 100 -5.34 -6.55 -5.05
C ILE A 100 -5.70 -7.28 -6.34
N ILE A 101 -4.77 -8.06 -6.92
CA ILE A 101 -5.04 -8.87 -8.11
C ILE A 101 -6.17 -9.87 -7.84
N LYS A 102 -6.07 -10.64 -6.74
CA LYS A 102 -7.13 -11.60 -6.35
C LYS A 102 -8.48 -10.95 -6.10
N LEU A 103 -8.49 -9.77 -5.47
CA LEU A 103 -9.71 -9.01 -5.23
C LEU A 103 -10.35 -8.57 -6.55
N ASN A 104 -9.53 -8.10 -7.50
CA ASN A 104 -9.99 -7.69 -8.82
C ASN A 104 -10.56 -8.88 -9.61
N ASP A 105 -9.90 -10.04 -9.57
CA ASP A 105 -10.40 -11.26 -10.20
C ASP A 105 -11.75 -11.69 -9.60
N TRP A 106 -11.86 -11.66 -8.28
CA TRP A 106 -13.12 -11.94 -7.58
C TRP A 106 -14.23 -10.96 -7.95
N LEU A 107 -13.92 -9.65 -8.00
CA LEU A 107 -14.88 -8.61 -8.35
C LEU A 107 -15.39 -8.78 -9.79
N ASN A 108 -14.51 -9.12 -10.73
CA ASN A 108 -14.88 -9.39 -12.12
C ASN A 108 -15.78 -10.63 -12.24
N ALA A 109 -15.44 -11.71 -11.52
CA ALA A 109 -16.28 -12.91 -11.47
C ALA A 109 -17.65 -12.59 -10.86
N HIS A 110 -17.69 -11.83 -9.77
CA HIS A 110 -18.93 -11.44 -9.09
C HIS A 110 -19.80 -10.55 -9.98
N LYS A 111 -19.21 -9.59 -10.70
CA LYS A 111 -19.93 -8.75 -11.67
C LYS A 111 -20.68 -9.59 -12.70
N LYS A 112 -20.02 -10.60 -13.27
CA LYS A 112 -20.65 -11.54 -14.22
C LYS A 112 -21.82 -12.29 -13.59
N THR A 113 -21.69 -12.72 -12.34
CA THR A 113 -22.80 -13.36 -11.61
C THR A 113 -23.97 -12.41 -11.40
N VAL A 114 -23.71 -11.16 -11.01
CA VAL A 114 -24.75 -10.14 -10.83
C VAL A 114 -25.48 -9.87 -12.14
N GLU A 115 -24.76 -9.70 -13.26
CA GLU A 115 -25.38 -9.53 -14.59
C GLU A 115 -26.26 -10.72 -14.99
N GLN A 116 -25.85 -11.95 -14.68
CA GLN A 116 -26.67 -13.14 -14.93
C GLN A 116 -27.92 -13.20 -14.06
N VAL A 117 -27.82 -12.81 -12.79
CA VAL A 117 -28.96 -12.75 -11.87
C VAL A 117 -29.95 -11.68 -12.33
N ASP A 118 -29.46 -10.51 -12.73
CA ASP A 118 -30.28 -9.40 -13.24
C ASP A 118 -31.07 -9.81 -14.50
N GLN A 119 -30.40 -10.45 -15.47
CA GLN A 119 -31.05 -10.98 -16.67
C GLN A 119 -32.13 -12.02 -16.34
N ARG A 120 -31.82 -12.95 -15.42
CA ARG A 120 -32.78 -13.96 -14.96
C ARG A 120 -33.97 -13.32 -14.28
N MET A 121 -33.75 -12.31 -13.43
CA MET A 121 -34.82 -11.58 -12.75
C MET A 121 -35.74 -10.90 -13.75
N GLY A 122 -35.20 -10.18 -14.74
CA GLY A 122 -36.02 -9.55 -15.78
C GLY A 122 -36.81 -10.55 -16.63
N SER A 123 -36.27 -11.76 -16.87
CA SER A 123 -37.04 -12.83 -17.53
C SER A 123 -38.16 -13.38 -16.66
N LEU A 124 -37.93 -13.48 -15.35
CA LEU A 124 -38.91 -13.96 -14.38
C LEU A 124 -40.05 -12.96 -14.23
N GLU A 125 -39.76 -11.67 -14.16
CA GLU A 125 -40.76 -10.59 -14.14
C GLU A 125 -41.70 -10.68 -15.34
N LYS A 126 -41.16 -10.81 -16.56
CA LYS A 126 -41.97 -10.99 -17.78
C LYS A 126 -42.82 -12.27 -17.74
N ALA A 127 -42.29 -13.36 -17.19
CA ALA A 127 -43.03 -14.61 -17.05
C ALA A 127 -44.17 -14.46 -16.03
N ILE A 128 -43.95 -13.74 -14.94
CA ILE A 128 -44.97 -13.41 -13.93
C ILE A 128 -46.06 -12.53 -14.55
N GLU A 129 -45.70 -11.47 -15.26
CA GLU A 129 -46.66 -10.58 -15.94
C GLU A 129 -47.55 -11.37 -16.93
N LYS A 130 -46.93 -12.21 -17.76
CA LYS A 130 -47.66 -13.07 -18.71
C LYS A 130 -48.60 -14.03 -18.00
N THR A 131 -48.13 -14.65 -16.90
CA THR A 131 -48.96 -15.56 -16.10
C THR A 131 -50.14 -14.84 -15.48
N GLN A 132 -49.91 -13.65 -14.91
CA GLN A 132 -50.95 -12.83 -14.32
C GLN A 132 -51.99 -12.40 -15.37
N LYS A 133 -51.54 -11.99 -16.56
CA LYS A 133 -52.43 -11.66 -17.68
C LYS A 133 -53.29 -12.86 -18.07
N ASN A 134 -52.68 -14.02 -18.27
CA ASN A 134 -53.40 -15.24 -18.63
C ASN A 134 -54.43 -15.65 -17.56
N LEU A 135 -54.11 -15.47 -16.28
CA LEU A 135 -55.05 -15.72 -15.18
C LEU A 135 -56.24 -14.76 -15.22
N ASN A 136 -55.97 -13.47 -15.45
CA ASN A 136 -57.01 -12.45 -15.58
C ASN A 136 -57.90 -12.70 -16.81
N ASP A 137 -57.31 -12.98 -17.97
CA ASP A 137 -58.02 -13.28 -19.21
C ASP A 137 -58.89 -14.54 -19.04
N LYS A 138 -58.36 -15.58 -18.38
CA LYS A 138 -59.13 -16.80 -18.06
C LYS A 138 -60.29 -16.50 -17.11
N ALA A 139 -60.10 -15.65 -16.10
CA ALA A 139 -61.16 -15.26 -15.18
C ALA A 139 -62.26 -14.46 -15.91
N LEU A 140 -61.86 -13.53 -16.78
CA LEU A 140 -62.77 -12.74 -17.61
C LEU A 140 -63.56 -13.62 -18.58
N LEU A 141 -62.90 -14.56 -19.26
CA LEU A 141 -63.52 -15.51 -20.18
C LEU A 141 -64.57 -16.36 -19.46
N LYS A 142 -64.23 -16.89 -18.27
CA LYS A 142 -65.19 -17.63 -17.43
C LYS A 142 -66.39 -16.77 -17.07
N SER A 143 -66.18 -15.53 -16.63
CA SER A 143 -67.27 -14.62 -16.27
C SER A 143 -68.19 -14.31 -17.45
N ARG A 144 -67.63 -13.99 -18.63
CA ARG A 144 -68.39 -13.73 -19.86
C ARG A 144 -69.20 -14.95 -20.28
N PHE A 145 -68.59 -16.13 -20.28
CA PHE A 145 -69.26 -17.38 -20.62
C PHE A 145 -70.38 -17.72 -19.63
N THR A 146 -70.15 -17.56 -18.32
CA THR A 146 -71.18 -17.72 -17.28
C THR A 146 -72.37 -16.81 -17.55
N ARG A 147 -72.15 -15.54 -17.87
CA ARG A 147 -73.23 -14.59 -18.17
C ARG A 147 -74.06 -14.99 -19.40
N ILE A 148 -73.41 -15.49 -20.45
CA ILE A 148 -74.10 -15.98 -21.65
C ILE A 148 -74.93 -17.23 -21.31
N LEU A 149 -74.38 -18.13 -20.50
CA LEU A 149 -75.07 -19.34 -20.07
C LEU A 149 -76.29 -19.01 -19.20
N GLU A 150 -76.14 -18.10 -18.23
CA GLU A 150 -77.24 -17.61 -17.38
C GLU A 150 -78.33 -16.90 -18.20
N TYR A 151 -77.94 -16.08 -19.18
CA TYR A 151 -78.88 -15.48 -20.13
C TYR A 151 -79.64 -16.55 -20.92
N TYR A 152 -78.94 -17.55 -21.47
CA TYR A 152 -79.58 -18.64 -22.20
C TYR A 152 -80.56 -19.44 -21.32
N ILE A 153 -80.15 -19.80 -20.10
CA ILE A 153 -81.00 -20.54 -19.15
C ILE A 153 -82.25 -19.74 -18.82
N SER A 154 -82.10 -18.47 -18.40
CA SER A 154 -83.23 -17.61 -18.03
C SER A 154 -84.20 -17.36 -19.18
N GLN A 155 -83.70 -17.08 -20.39
CA GLN A 155 -84.55 -16.92 -21.57
C GLN A 155 -85.27 -18.22 -21.93
N ARG A 156 -84.58 -19.37 -21.87
CA ARG A 156 -85.18 -20.67 -22.12
C ARG A 156 -86.31 -20.99 -21.13
N GLU A 157 -86.11 -20.74 -19.85
CA GLU A 157 -87.14 -20.93 -18.82
C GLU A 157 -88.33 -19.99 -19.02
N SER A 158 -88.08 -18.74 -19.41
CA SER A 158 -89.14 -17.74 -19.65
C SER A 158 -90.06 -18.07 -20.83
N LEU A 159 -89.58 -18.86 -21.81
CA LEU A 159 -90.34 -19.17 -23.02
C LEU A 159 -91.50 -20.16 -22.79
N GLY A 160 -91.52 -20.90 -21.67
CA GLY A 160 -92.61 -21.82 -21.31
C GLY A 160 -92.86 -22.95 -22.33
N TRP A 161 -94.00 -23.63 -22.24
CA TRP A 161 -94.51 -24.57 -23.28
C TRP A 161 -95.87 -24.04 -23.74
N PRO A 162 -96.17 -23.88 -25.04
CA PRO A 162 -95.42 -24.24 -26.25
C PRO A 162 -94.63 -23.05 -26.87
N VAL A 163 -93.33 -23.22 -27.11
CA VAL A 163 -92.47 -22.20 -27.75
C VAL A 163 -92.51 -22.35 -29.28
N SER A 164 -92.68 -21.24 -30.01
CA SER A 164 -92.55 -21.23 -31.47
C SER A 164 -91.10 -21.53 -31.90
N ALA A 165 -90.94 -22.26 -33.01
CA ALA A 165 -89.61 -22.60 -33.56
C ALA A 165 -88.76 -21.34 -33.82
N ALA A 166 -89.39 -20.26 -34.31
CA ALA A 166 -88.74 -18.97 -34.56
C ALA A 166 -88.06 -18.37 -33.32
N LYS A 167 -88.71 -18.40 -32.14
CA LYS A 167 -88.12 -17.86 -30.90
C LYS A 167 -86.94 -18.69 -30.39
N LYS A 168 -86.95 -20.01 -30.63
CA LYS A 168 -85.79 -20.87 -30.30
C LYS A 168 -84.60 -20.56 -31.20
N GLU A 169 -84.86 -20.32 -32.47
CA GLU A 169 -83.84 -20.03 -33.48
C GLU A 169 -83.19 -18.66 -33.24
N GLU A 170 -83.99 -17.66 -32.88
CA GLU A 170 -83.53 -16.33 -32.49
C GLU A 170 -82.65 -16.38 -31.22
N LEU A 171 -83.08 -17.09 -30.17
CA LEU A 171 -82.27 -17.26 -28.96
C LEU A 171 -80.94 -17.98 -29.26
N GLN A 172 -80.96 -18.99 -30.12
CA GLN A 172 -79.73 -19.67 -30.55
C GLN A 172 -78.80 -18.76 -31.34
N ALA A 173 -79.35 -17.95 -32.27
CA ALA A 173 -78.57 -17.00 -33.05
C ALA A 173 -77.90 -15.96 -32.14
N GLN A 174 -78.64 -15.42 -31.16
CA GLN A 174 -78.16 -14.40 -30.24
C GLN A 174 -77.06 -14.93 -29.29
N VAL A 175 -77.20 -16.17 -28.81
CA VAL A 175 -76.17 -16.84 -27.99
C VAL A 175 -74.92 -17.17 -28.81
N ARG A 176 -75.07 -17.65 -30.05
CA ARG A 176 -73.93 -17.88 -30.96
C ARG A 176 -73.18 -16.59 -31.25
N GLN A 177 -73.89 -15.51 -31.54
CA GLN A 177 -73.27 -14.19 -31.75
C GLN A 177 -72.56 -13.68 -30.49
N SER A 178 -73.13 -13.92 -29.30
CA SER A 178 -72.48 -13.56 -28.04
C SER A 178 -71.23 -14.38 -27.75
N LEU A 179 -71.18 -15.64 -28.20
CA LEU A 179 -69.99 -16.50 -28.15
C LEU A 179 -68.91 -16.10 -29.16
N GLU A 180 -69.28 -15.59 -30.33
CA GLU A 180 -68.31 -15.06 -31.31
C GLU A 180 -67.64 -13.77 -30.83
N ASN A 181 -68.33 -12.96 -30.02
CA ASN A 181 -67.84 -11.69 -29.48
C ASN A 181 -66.99 -11.84 -28.19
N LEU A 182 -66.65 -13.07 -27.80
CA LEU A 182 -66.13 -13.41 -26.47
C LEU A 182 -64.61 -13.24 -26.34
#